data_AF-A0A8J1K189-F1
#
_entry.id   AF-A0A8J1K189-F1
#
_cell.length_a   1.000
_cell.length_b   1.000
_cell.length_c   1.000
_cell.angle_alpha   90.00
_cell.angle_beta   90.00
_cell.angle_gamma   90.00
#
_symmetry.space_group_name_H-M   'P 1'
#
loop_
_entity.id
_entity.type
_entity.pdbx_description
1 polymer ?
#
loop_
_entity_poly.entity_id
_entity_poly.type
_entity_poly.pdbx_seq_one_letter_code
_entity_poly.pdbx_strand_id
1 'polypeptide(L)'
;MKSIKDSKLTATELIKAIESNFQELKRKADIIAQRFEQERSCPNLKGGFKCGLLEQKIIQCGTCKEQSLLCVGGSTEKKCEEILSHCLMCVCRAGVCHHRITKQPCQPCKGYQKCLNEVLHCKDQDLRVAEGEDLKFDCNLNFLNSVDEKFEFVLEKREELDVSLMQTSNKPDIFIHKANKDVSGRYSCTAKSKDAMFPISRVDFTVKVVSPRKPESLDSVPPPARNKKDKFRDNQMAQVTVICATVIILAITASIMTCICLYIRESHRAEEVRAQKKPTVLEEVKISIDSEKPETREKATQTDV
;
A
#
# COMPACT_ATOMS: atom_id res chain seq x y z
N MET A 1 -26.80 -0.85 13.47
CA MET A 1 -27.78 0.07 14.12
C MET A 1 -28.84 -0.78 14.78
N LYS A 2 -29.26 -0.46 16.01
CA LYS A 2 -30.47 -1.08 16.55
C LYS A 2 -31.65 -0.64 15.66
N SER A 3 -32.34 -1.62 15.11
CA SER A 3 -33.51 -1.39 14.29
C SER A 3 -34.58 -0.70 15.12
N ILE A 4 -34.97 0.53 14.76
CA ILE A 4 -36.11 1.22 15.38
C ILE A 4 -37.40 0.42 15.16
N LYS A 5 -37.47 -0.29 14.02
CA LYS A 5 -38.60 -1.14 13.64
C LYS A 5 -38.85 -2.28 14.65
N ASP A 6 -37.81 -2.73 15.35
CA ASP A 6 -37.89 -3.79 16.36
C ASP A 6 -38.05 -3.23 17.79
N SER A 7 -38.13 -1.91 17.94
CA SER A 7 -38.36 -1.25 19.22
C SER A 7 -39.86 -1.04 19.46
N LYS A 8 -40.34 -1.32 20.68
CA LYS A 8 -41.73 -1.05 21.10
C LYS A 8 -41.96 0.44 21.43
N LEU A 9 -41.11 1.35 20.93
CA LEU A 9 -41.17 2.78 21.23
C LEU A 9 -42.35 3.42 20.49
N THR A 10 -43.07 4.32 21.16
CA THR A 10 -44.23 5.01 20.59
C THR A 10 -44.17 6.52 20.80
N ALA A 11 -44.88 7.28 19.95
CA ALA A 11 -45.08 8.72 20.07
C ALA A 11 -43.75 9.51 20.27
N THR A 12 -43.65 10.30 21.33
CA THR A 12 -42.52 11.21 21.59
C THR A 12 -41.19 10.47 21.76
N GLU A 13 -41.20 9.28 22.36
CA GLU A 13 -39.99 8.47 22.54
C GLU A 13 -39.47 7.93 21.21
N LEU A 14 -40.39 7.57 20.31
CA LEU A 14 -40.06 7.15 18.94
C LEU A 14 -39.43 8.32 18.16
N ILE A 15 -40.00 9.52 18.23
CA ILE A 15 -39.47 10.72 17.55
C ILE A 15 -38.05 11.03 18.06
N LYS A 16 -37.84 11.04 19.38
CA LYS A 16 -36.51 11.27 19.97
C LYS A 16 -35.49 10.22 19.54
N ALA A 17 -35.90 8.95 19.46
CA ALA A 17 -35.03 7.87 19.00
C ALA A 17 -34.69 8.01 17.51
N ILE A 18 -35.65 8.40 16.66
CA ILE A 18 -35.43 8.68 15.23
C ILE A 18 -34.44 9.83 15.06
N GLU A 19 -34.65 10.96 15.74
CA GLU A 19 -33.76 12.12 15.68
C GLU A 19 -32.33 11.78 16.12
N SER A 20 -32.20 11.07 17.25
CA SER A 20 -30.90 10.62 17.74
C SER A 20 -30.19 9.72 16.72
N ASN A 21 -30.89 8.75 16.11
CA ASN A 21 -30.33 7.89 15.08
C ASN A 21 -29.94 8.65 13.80
N PHE A 22 -30.73 9.65 13.39
CA PHE A 22 -30.38 10.49 12.24
C PHE A 22 -29.11 11.33 12.51
N GLN A 23 -28.96 11.89 13.71
CA GLN A 23 -27.74 12.60 14.08
C GLN A 23 -26.52 11.66 14.12
N GLU A 24 -26.68 10.45 14.64
CA GLU A 24 -25.62 9.43 14.61
C GLU A 24 -25.24 9.04 13.17
N LEU A 25 -26.24 8.84 12.31
CA LEU A 25 -26.04 8.53 10.89
C LEU A 25 -25.33 9.67 10.16
N LYS A 26 -25.75 10.91 10.38
CA LYS A 26 -25.10 12.10 9.81
C LYS A 26 -23.63 12.14 10.20
N ARG A 27 -23.32 11.98 11.49
CA ARG A 27 -21.92 11.93 11.96
C ARG A 27 -21.10 10.83 11.28
N LYS A 28 -21.68 9.63 11.11
CA LYS A 28 -21.01 8.52 10.40
C LYS A 28 -20.79 8.82 8.92
N ALA A 29 -21.78 9.41 8.26
CA ALA A 29 -21.68 9.83 6.87
C ALA A 29 -20.59 10.90 6.70
N ASP A 30 -20.53 11.89 7.60
CA ASP A 30 -19.49 12.93 7.59
C ASP A 30 -18.09 12.33 7.75
N ILE A 31 -17.90 11.36 8.64
CA ILE A 31 -16.63 10.65 8.81
C ILE A 31 -16.25 9.90 7.52
N ILE A 32 -17.21 9.25 6.85
CA ILE A 32 -16.96 8.55 5.59
C ILE A 32 -16.55 9.55 4.50
N ALA A 33 -17.25 10.68 4.39
CA ALA A 33 -16.94 11.73 3.42
C ALA A 33 -15.54 12.33 3.66
N GLN A 34 -15.22 12.68 4.91
CA GLN A 34 -13.89 13.17 5.29
C GLN A 34 -12.79 12.15 4.96
N ARG A 35 -13.02 10.87 5.27
CA ARG A 35 -12.06 9.82 4.94
C ARG A 35 -11.89 9.68 3.43
N PHE A 36 -12.97 9.74 2.66
CA PHE A 36 -12.89 9.74 1.21
C PHE A 36 -12.04 10.91 0.72
N GLU A 37 -12.33 12.14 1.15
CA GLU A 37 -11.59 13.34 0.76
C GLU A 37 -10.11 13.29 1.16
N GLN A 38 -9.78 12.75 2.34
CA GLN A 38 -8.41 12.72 2.87
C GLN A 38 -7.59 11.53 2.37
N GLU A 39 -8.18 10.37 2.15
CA GLU A 39 -7.44 9.14 1.82
C GLU A 39 -7.65 8.66 0.38
N ARG A 40 -8.87 8.80 -0.18
CA ARG A 40 -9.25 8.12 -1.44
C ARG A 40 -9.42 9.03 -2.65
N SER A 41 -9.86 10.27 -2.46
CA SER A 41 -9.98 11.26 -3.53
C SER A 41 -8.58 11.66 -4.01
N CYS A 42 -8.36 11.72 -5.32
CA CYS A 42 -7.09 12.09 -5.97
C CYS A 42 -5.84 11.56 -5.24
N PRO A 43 -5.67 10.23 -5.12
CA PRO A 43 -4.58 9.66 -4.34
C PRO A 43 -3.20 9.99 -4.93
N ASN A 44 -3.13 10.29 -6.23
CA ASN A 44 -1.93 10.72 -6.94
C ASN A 44 -1.46 12.14 -6.60
N LEU A 45 -2.23 12.90 -5.83
CA LEU A 45 -1.90 14.25 -5.34
C LEU A 45 -1.53 14.27 -3.85
N LYS A 46 -1.51 13.10 -3.20
CA LYS A 46 -1.34 12.95 -1.75
C LYS A 46 -0.01 12.30 -1.41
N GLY A 47 0.41 12.47 -0.15
CA GLY A 47 1.57 11.75 0.39
C GLY A 47 2.90 12.06 -0.31
N GLY A 48 3.04 13.25 -0.90
CA GLY A 48 4.25 13.67 -1.63
C GLY A 48 4.32 13.19 -3.08
N PHE A 49 3.40 12.31 -3.50
CA PHE A 49 3.17 12.01 -4.91
C PHE A 49 2.38 13.19 -5.49
N LYS A 50 2.99 13.91 -6.42
CA LYS A 50 2.34 14.98 -7.19
C LYS A 50 2.61 14.73 -8.66
N CYS A 51 2.06 13.63 -9.18
CA CYS A 51 2.29 13.21 -10.55
C CYS A 51 1.12 12.37 -11.06
N GLY A 52 1.16 12.02 -12.34
CA GLY A 52 0.16 11.22 -13.00
C GLY A 52 -1.17 11.96 -13.21
N LEU A 53 -2.06 11.26 -13.90
CA LEU A 53 -3.38 11.74 -14.28
C LEU A 53 -4.41 10.67 -13.93
N LEU A 54 -5.33 10.99 -13.02
CA LEU A 54 -6.41 10.10 -12.64
C LEU A 54 -7.75 10.75 -12.94
N GLU A 55 -8.69 9.95 -13.45
CA GLU A 55 -10.09 10.33 -13.57
C GLU A 55 -10.88 9.45 -12.60
N GLN A 56 -11.56 10.06 -11.64
CA GLN A 56 -12.35 9.35 -10.64
C GLN A 56 -13.83 9.68 -10.81
N LYS A 57 -14.67 8.64 -10.84
CA LYS A 57 -16.13 8.82 -10.81
C LYS A 57 -16.57 9.13 -9.38
N ILE A 58 -17.28 10.23 -9.20
CA ILE A 58 -17.82 10.68 -7.91
C ILE A 58 -19.32 10.94 -8.04
N ILE A 59 -20.06 10.86 -6.93
CA ILE A 59 -21.46 11.25 -6.87
C ILE A 59 -21.54 12.60 -6.16
N GLN A 60 -22.09 13.60 -6.84
CA GLN A 60 -22.33 14.90 -6.23
C GLN A 60 -23.54 14.82 -5.31
N CYS A 61 -23.34 14.88 -3.99
CA CYS A 61 -24.40 14.69 -2.99
C CYS A 61 -25.61 15.65 -3.16
N GLY A 62 -25.37 16.89 -3.62
CA GLY A 62 -26.44 17.88 -3.80
C GLY A 62 -27.36 17.60 -5.01
N THR A 63 -26.89 16.85 -6.01
CA THR A 63 -27.64 16.58 -7.24
C THR A 63 -27.90 15.09 -7.47
N CYS A 64 -27.25 14.22 -6.68
CA CYS A 64 -27.20 12.77 -6.87
C CYS A 64 -26.72 12.34 -8.26
N LYS A 65 -26.02 13.21 -8.99
CA LYS A 65 -25.48 12.91 -10.33
C LYS A 65 -24.05 12.40 -10.25
N GLU A 66 -23.74 11.43 -11.10
CA GLU A 66 -22.37 10.99 -11.34
C GLU A 66 -21.60 12.09 -12.09
N GLN A 67 -20.37 12.35 -11.66
CA GLN A 67 -19.43 13.29 -12.27
C GLN A 67 -18.04 12.67 -12.33
N SER A 68 -17.25 13.06 -13.32
CA SER A 68 -15.83 12.75 -13.39
C SER A 68 -15.02 13.85 -12.71
N LEU A 69 -14.27 13.48 -11.67
CA LEU A 69 -13.26 14.31 -11.04
C LEU A 69 -11.91 14.03 -11.69
N LEU A 70 -11.27 15.07 -12.23
CA LEU A 70 -9.94 14.96 -12.83
C LEU A 70 -8.87 15.36 -11.82
N CYS A 71 -7.92 14.47 -11.58
CA CYS A 71 -6.82 14.64 -10.64
C CYS A 71 -5.49 14.74 -11.40
N VAL A 72 -5.02 15.97 -11.63
CA VAL A 72 -3.83 16.27 -12.43
C VAL A 72 -2.62 16.53 -11.52
N GLY A 73 -1.62 15.66 -11.56
CA GLY A 73 -0.33 15.86 -10.87
C GLY A 73 0.70 16.60 -11.73
N GLY A 74 1.92 16.78 -11.23
CA GLY A 74 3.06 17.34 -11.95
C GLY A 74 3.44 18.77 -11.53
N SER A 75 4.48 19.30 -12.18
CA SER A 75 4.93 20.68 -12.02
C SER A 75 3.87 21.65 -12.53
N THR A 76 3.50 22.60 -11.69
CA THR A 76 2.39 23.52 -11.86
C THR A 76 2.70 24.64 -12.85
N GLU A 77 2.63 24.39 -14.15
CA GLU A 77 2.03 25.40 -15.01
C GLU A 77 0.52 25.17 -14.97
N LYS A 78 -0.26 26.10 -14.38
CA LYS A 78 -1.75 26.06 -14.35
C LYS A 78 -2.37 25.74 -15.72
N LYS A 79 -1.63 26.02 -16.80
CA LYS A 79 -1.99 25.71 -18.19
C LYS A 79 -2.24 24.22 -18.45
N CYS A 80 -1.52 23.31 -17.81
CA CYS A 80 -1.69 21.88 -18.12
C CYS A 80 -2.97 21.31 -17.51
N GLU A 81 -3.39 21.76 -16.33
CA GLU A 81 -4.69 21.38 -15.76
C GLU A 81 -5.85 21.87 -16.65
N GLU A 82 -5.81 23.12 -17.11
CA GLU A 82 -6.81 23.67 -18.02
C GLU A 82 -6.82 22.93 -19.38
N ILE A 83 -5.66 22.70 -19.99
CA ILE A 83 -5.57 21.97 -21.27
C ILE A 83 -6.06 20.53 -21.09
N LEU A 84 -5.67 19.85 -20.01
CA LEU A 84 -6.10 18.48 -19.76
C LEU A 84 -7.59 18.42 -19.42
N SER A 85 -8.14 19.32 -18.61
CA SER A 85 -9.58 19.31 -18.29
C SER A 85 -10.49 19.59 -19.50
N HIS A 86 -10.08 20.48 -20.41
CA HIS A 86 -10.87 20.83 -21.59
C HIS A 86 -10.62 19.92 -22.79
N CYS A 87 -9.44 19.31 -22.85
CA CYS A 87 -8.98 18.54 -24.01
C CYS A 87 -8.60 17.09 -23.67
N LEU A 88 -8.87 16.65 -22.43
CA LEU A 88 -8.94 15.24 -22.09
C LEU A 88 -9.79 14.58 -23.16
N MET A 89 -9.48 13.33 -23.45
CA MET A 89 -10.22 12.42 -24.34
C MET A 89 -9.51 12.17 -25.67
N CYS A 90 -8.55 12.94 -26.15
CA CYS A 90 -7.84 12.56 -27.38
C CYS A 90 -6.67 11.60 -27.14
N VAL A 91 -6.85 10.32 -27.49
CA VAL A 91 -5.77 9.32 -27.54
C VAL A 91 -5.24 9.22 -28.96
N CYS A 92 -3.96 9.54 -29.15
CA CYS A 92 -3.31 9.52 -30.45
C CYS A 92 -2.38 8.31 -30.62
N ARG A 93 -2.52 7.57 -31.72
CA ARG A 93 -1.65 6.46 -32.09
C ARG A 93 -1.30 6.56 -33.57
N ALA A 94 -0.01 6.51 -33.90
CA ALA A 94 0.48 6.57 -35.28
C ALA A 94 -0.10 7.74 -36.12
N GLY A 95 -0.25 8.91 -35.49
CA GLY A 95 -0.77 10.12 -36.16
C GLY A 95 -2.30 10.23 -36.21
N VAL A 96 -3.05 9.22 -35.75
CA VAL A 96 -4.52 9.27 -35.70
C VAL A 96 -4.98 9.41 -34.25
N CYS A 97 -5.87 10.36 -33.99
CA CYS A 97 -6.37 10.67 -32.65
C CYS A 97 -7.87 10.36 -32.54
N HIS A 98 -8.26 9.69 -31.46
CA HIS A 98 -9.65 9.34 -31.17
C HIS A 98 -10.05 9.73 -29.76
N HIS A 99 -11.31 10.11 -29.62
CA HIS A 99 -11.93 10.37 -28.35
C HIS A 99 -12.04 9.08 -27.52
N ARG A 100 -11.53 9.08 -26.28
CA ARG A 100 -11.39 7.92 -25.40
C ARG A 100 -12.71 7.16 -25.21
N ILE A 101 -13.79 7.90 -24.98
CA ILE A 101 -15.13 7.35 -24.72
C ILE A 101 -15.87 7.06 -26.03
N THR A 102 -16.16 8.08 -26.84
CA THR A 102 -16.97 7.94 -28.06
C THR A 102 -16.26 7.26 -29.23
N LYS A 103 -14.94 7.08 -29.17
CA LYS A 103 -14.06 6.55 -30.24
C LYS A 103 -14.06 7.38 -31.54
N GLN A 104 -14.75 8.51 -31.57
CA GLN A 104 -14.81 9.40 -32.73
C GLN A 104 -13.45 10.07 -32.98
N PRO A 105 -13.11 10.43 -34.23
CA PRO A 105 -11.93 11.23 -34.53
C PRO A 105 -11.92 12.52 -33.70
N CYS A 106 -10.76 12.92 -33.23
CA CYS A 106 -10.62 14.13 -32.45
C CYS A 106 -9.29 14.82 -32.76
N GLN A 107 -9.20 16.12 -32.48
CA GLN A 107 -7.94 16.85 -32.61
C GLN A 107 -7.45 17.25 -31.22
N PRO A 108 -6.26 16.81 -30.80
CA PRO A 108 -5.72 17.20 -29.51
C PRO A 108 -5.44 18.70 -29.51
N CYS A 109 -5.72 19.36 -28.38
CA CYS A 109 -5.39 20.76 -28.22
C CYS A 109 -3.89 21.01 -28.36
N LYS A 110 -3.55 22.23 -28.80
CA LYS A 110 -2.15 22.67 -28.85
C LYS A 110 -1.53 22.54 -27.45
N GLY A 111 -0.39 21.85 -27.37
CA GLY A 111 0.30 21.61 -26.10
C GLY A 111 -0.20 20.41 -25.28
N TYR A 112 -1.29 19.74 -25.69
CA TYR A 112 -1.84 18.58 -24.97
C TYR A 112 -0.81 17.47 -24.76
N GLN A 113 -0.11 17.06 -25.81
CA GLN A 113 0.91 15.99 -25.72
C GLN A 113 2.09 16.37 -24.84
N LYS A 114 2.47 17.66 -24.83
CA LYS A 114 3.54 18.15 -23.94
C LYS A 114 3.08 18.06 -22.49
N CYS A 115 1.89 18.59 -22.18
CA CYS A 115 1.31 18.53 -20.84
C CYS A 115 1.09 17.09 -20.37
N LEU A 116 0.56 16.22 -21.23
CA LEU A 116 0.37 14.82 -20.90
C LEU A 116 1.70 14.14 -20.54
N ASN A 117 2.75 14.35 -21.34
CA ASN A 117 4.07 13.78 -21.05
C ASN A 117 4.72 14.30 -19.76
N GLU A 118 4.45 15.56 -19.40
CA GLU A 118 4.92 16.19 -18.16
C GLU A 118 4.17 15.63 -16.95
N VAL A 119 2.84 15.61 -17.02
CA VAL A 119 1.98 15.13 -15.94
C VAL A 119 2.18 13.64 -15.68
N LEU A 120 2.33 12.82 -16.73
CA LEU A 120 2.53 11.38 -16.57
C LEU A 120 3.84 11.04 -15.85
N HIS A 121 4.89 11.84 -16.01
CA HIS A 121 6.19 11.54 -15.41
C HIS A 121 6.14 11.63 -13.88
N CYS A 122 6.47 10.53 -13.20
CA CYS A 122 6.38 10.42 -11.75
C CYS A 122 7.72 10.28 -11.04
N LYS A 123 8.69 9.60 -11.65
CA LYS A 123 9.96 9.25 -11.02
C LYS A 123 10.97 8.80 -12.06
N ASP A 124 12.23 9.14 -11.83
CA ASP A 124 13.39 8.55 -12.47
C ASP A 124 14.04 7.47 -11.58
N GLN A 125 14.52 6.38 -12.18
CA GLN A 125 15.23 5.31 -11.49
C GLN A 125 16.48 4.86 -12.25
N ASP A 126 17.62 4.92 -11.57
CA ASP A 126 18.87 4.36 -12.12
C ASP A 126 19.02 2.90 -11.70
N LEU A 127 19.13 2.00 -12.67
CA LEU A 127 19.33 0.58 -12.45
C LEU A 127 20.73 0.16 -12.92
N ARG A 128 21.44 -0.56 -12.05
CA ARG A 128 22.72 -1.20 -12.38
C ARG A 128 22.59 -2.70 -12.15
N VAL A 129 22.90 -3.49 -13.17
CA VAL A 129 22.77 -4.95 -13.14
C VAL A 129 24.02 -5.58 -13.74
N ALA A 130 24.48 -6.71 -13.20
CA ALA A 130 25.61 -7.41 -13.80
C ALA A 130 25.16 -8.15 -15.07
N GLU A 131 26.08 -8.27 -16.03
CA GLU A 131 25.85 -9.05 -17.25
C GLU A 131 25.51 -10.51 -16.90
N GLY A 132 24.39 -11.01 -17.41
CA GLY A 132 23.85 -12.34 -17.13
C GLY A 132 22.88 -12.43 -15.95
N GLU A 133 22.70 -11.38 -15.15
CA GLU A 133 21.70 -11.32 -14.08
C GLU A 133 20.31 -10.85 -14.59
N ASP A 134 19.28 -11.08 -13.78
CA ASP A 134 17.92 -10.66 -14.08
C ASP A 134 17.70 -9.20 -13.69
N LEU A 135 17.21 -8.40 -14.65
CA LEU A 135 16.87 -7.00 -14.45
C LEU A 135 15.38 -6.86 -14.14
N LYS A 136 15.06 -6.25 -12.99
CA LYS A 136 13.69 -5.92 -12.58
C LYS A 136 13.38 -4.44 -12.79
N PHE A 137 12.31 -4.16 -13.52
CA PHE A 137 11.67 -2.85 -13.59
C PHE A 137 10.46 -2.82 -12.63
N ASP A 138 10.55 -2.02 -11.57
CA ASP A 138 9.42 -1.78 -10.66
C ASP A 138 8.64 -0.55 -11.14
N CYS A 139 7.54 -0.82 -11.85
CA CYS A 139 6.64 0.21 -12.36
C CYS A 139 5.57 0.64 -11.34
N ASN A 140 5.58 0.08 -10.13
CA ASN A 140 4.55 0.36 -9.15
C ASN A 140 4.71 1.77 -8.57
N LEU A 141 3.58 2.45 -8.41
CA LEU A 141 3.48 3.70 -7.66
C LEU A 141 2.45 3.51 -6.57
N ASN A 142 2.76 3.94 -5.36
CA ASN A 142 1.93 3.66 -4.19
C ASN A 142 0.46 4.05 -4.37
N PHE A 143 0.19 5.15 -5.06
CA PHE A 143 -1.18 5.62 -5.29
C PHE A 143 -1.99 4.68 -6.21
N LEU A 144 -1.35 3.90 -7.08
CA LEU A 144 -2.04 2.94 -7.95
C LEU A 144 -2.73 1.84 -7.13
N ASN A 145 -2.16 1.47 -5.98
CA ASN A 145 -2.77 0.48 -5.08
C ASN A 145 -4.07 1.00 -4.42
N SER A 146 -4.29 2.31 -4.43
CA SER A 146 -5.48 2.96 -3.86
C SER A 146 -6.58 3.22 -4.90
N VAL A 147 -6.33 2.89 -6.17
CA VAL A 147 -7.28 3.08 -7.26
C VAL A 147 -7.94 1.73 -7.56
N ASP A 148 -9.26 1.72 -7.55
CA ASP A 148 -10.08 0.54 -7.86
C ASP A 148 -10.22 0.36 -9.38
N GLU A 149 -9.09 0.21 -10.08
CA GLU A 149 -9.01 -0.06 -11.51
C GLU A 149 -7.98 -1.14 -11.80
N LYS A 150 -8.17 -1.85 -12.91
CA LYS A 150 -7.16 -2.77 -13.45
C LYS A 150 -6.19 -1.99 -14.31
N PHE A 151 -4.90 -2.23 -14.11
CA PHE A 151 -3.85 -1.59 -14.89
C PHE A 151 -3.14 -2.56 -15.82
N GLU A 152 -2.69 -2.01 -16.94
CA GLU A 152 -1.72 -2.60 -17.84
C GLU A 152 -0.45 -1.75 -17.82
N PHE A 153 0.70 -2.40 -17.63
CA PHE A 153 2.01 -1.77 -17.57
C PHE A 153 2.74 -2.03 -18.88
N VAL A 154 3.16 -0.95 -19.54
CA VAL A 154 3.82 -0.99 -20.86
C VAL A 154 5.25 -0.50 -20.69
N LEU A 155 6.22 -1.38 -20.91
CA LEU A 155 7.65 -1.08 -20.92
C LEU A 155 8.11 -0.77 -22.34
N GLU A 156 8.69 0.41 -22.52
CA GLU A 156 9.21 0.90 -23.79
C GLU A 156 10.69 1.25 -23.62
N LYS A 157 11.54 0.85 -24.57
CA LYS A 157 12.92 1.32 -24.67
C LYS A 157 12.94 2.62 -25.47
N ARG A 158 13.60 3.65 -24.94
CA ARG A 158 13.70 4.98 -25.55
C ARG A 158 15.10 5.21 -26.09
N GLU A 159 15.17 5.32 -27.41
CA GLU A 159 16.34 5.79 -28.14
C GLU A 159 16.15 7.28 -28.50
N GLU A 160 17.15 7.94 -29.06
CA GLU A 160 17.11 9.41 -29.25
C GLU A 160 15.91 9.90 -30.08
N LEU A 161 15.46 9.09 -31.04
CA LEU A 161 14.34 9.42 -31.93
C LEU A 161 13.29 8.31 -32.01
N ASP A 162 13.52 7.16 -31.38
CA ASP A 162 12.66 5.99 -31.50
C ASP A 162 12.20 5.46 -30.13
N VAL A 163 10.99 4.91 -30.11
CA VAL A 163 10.38 4.29 -28.94
C VAL A 163 9.93 2.90 -29.33
N SER A 164 10.66 1.90 -28.81
CA SER A 164 10.38 0.50 -29.08
C SER A 164 9.61 -0.14 -27.93
N LEU A 165 8.46 -0.76 -28.24
CA LEU A 165 7.71 -1.56 -27.28
C LEU A 165 8.52 -2.80 -26.91
N MET A 166 8.84 -2.96 -25.63
CA MET A 166 9.58 -4.12 -25.13
C MET A 166 8.64 -5.18 -24.60
N GLN A 167 7.74 -4.79 -23.69
CA GLN A 167 6.87 -5.73 -22.99
C GLN A 167 5.62 -5.04 -22.47
N THR A 168 4.53 -5.80 -22.40
CA THR A 168 3.30 -5.42 -21.73
C THR A 168 2.97 -6.45 -20.64
N SER A 169 2.51 -5.99 -19.48
CA SER A 169 2.24 -6.83 -18.31
C SER A 169 1.01 -6.36 -17.55
N ASN A 170 0.24 -7.27 -16.95
CA ASN A 170 -0.81 -6.92 -15.97
C ASN A 170 -0.24 -6.84 -14.54
N LYS A 171 1.07 -7.01 -14.37
CA LYS A 171 1.79 -6.89 -13.10
C LYS A 171 2.77 -5.71 -13.19
N PRO A 172 2.98 -4.96 -12.09
CA PRO A 172 3.85 -3.79 -12.08
C PRO A 172 5.34 -4.14 -12.21
N ASP A 173 5.71 -5.36 -11.82
CA ASP A 173 7.09 -5.85 -11.94
C ASP A 173 7.30 -6.51 -13.31
N ILE A 174 8.22 -5.96 -14.09
CA ILE A 174 8.60 -6.47 -15.42
C ILE A 174 10.07 -6.91 -15.38
N PHE A 175 10.38 -8.08 -15.94
CA PHE A 175 11.71 -8.68 -15.87
C PHE A 175 12.32 -8.88 -17.25
N ILE A 176 13.58 -8.50 -17.40
CA ILE A 176 14.44 -8.94 -18.50
C ILE A 176 15.42 -9.94 -17.92
N HIS A 177 15.27 -11.21 -18.30
CA HIS A 177 16.15 -12.27 -17.82
C HIS A 177 17.50 -12.23 -18.55
N LYS A 178 18.57 -12.50 -17.80
CA LYS A 178 19.95 -12.56 -18.33
C LYS A 178 20.35 -11.31 -19.14
N ALA A 179 20.38 -10.15 -18.49
CA ALA A 179 20.69 -8.88 -19.13
C ALA A 179 22.07 -8.88 -19.81
N ASN A 180 22.13 -8.38 -21.04
CA ASN A 180 23.37 -8.20 -21.79
C ASN A 180 23.66 -6.69 -21.99
N LYS A 181 24.78 -6.33 -22.62
CA LYS A 181 25.14 -4.91 -22.81
C LYS A 181 24.11 -4.11 -23.60
N ASP A 182 23.41 -4.73 -24.55
CA ASP A 182 22.41 -4.09 -25.41
C ASP A 182 21.15 -3.68 -24.65
N VAL A 183 20.93 -4.25 -23.46
CA VAL A 183 19.86 -3.84 -22.54
C VAL A 183 20.17 -2.49 -21.88
N SER A 184 21.42 -2.00 -21.90
CA SER A 184 21.71 -0.66 -21.39
C SER A 184 20.99 0.42 -22.20
N GLY A 185 20.51 1.47 -21.53
CA GLY A 185 19.80 2.56 -22.18
C GLY A 185 18.69 3.16 -21.31
N ARG A 186 17.83 3.95 -21.94
CA ARG A 186 16.69 4.57 -21.27
C ARG A 186 15.43 3.77 -21.53
N TYR A 187 14.60 3.62 -20.51
CA TYR A 187 13.32 2.95 -20.59
C TYR A 187 12.24 3.81 -19.94
N SER A 188 11.00 3.57 -20.35
CA SER A 188 9.83 4.09 -19.67
C SER A 188 8.85 2.97 -19.42
N CYS A 189 8.34 2.91 -18.20
CA CYS A 189 7.20 2.06 -17.88
C CYS A 189 5.97 2.92 -17.64
N THR A 190 4.97 2.78 -18.51
CA THR A 190 3.72 3.53 -18.44
C THR A 190 2.61 2.64 -17.90
N ALA A 191 2.00 3.02 -16.78
CA ALA A 191 0.77 2.41 -16.30
C ALA A 191 -0.42 2.98 -17.07
N LYS A 192 -1.27 2.12 -17.61
CA LYS A 192 -2.48 2.46 -18.36
C LYS A 192 -3.69 1.84 -17.69
N SER A 193 -4.79 2.57 -17.62
CA SER A 193 -6.09 1.99 -17.25
C SER A 193 -6.50 0.96 -18.29
N LYS A 194 -6.91 -0.24 -17.87
CA LYS A 194 -7.25 -1.35 -18.78
C LYS A 194 -8.54 -1.08 -19.55
N ASP A 195 -9.53 -0.46 -18.92
CA ASP A 195 -10.82 -0.24 -19.57
C ASP A 195 -10.77 0.93 -20.55
N ALA A 196 -9.97 1.93 -20.20
CA ALA A 196 -9.83 3.16 -20.94
C ALA A 196 -8.68 3.19 -21.95
N MET A 197 -7.70 2.30 -21.79
CA MET A 197 -6.43 2.30 -22.51
C MET A 197 -5.69 3.64 -22.42
N PHE A 198 -5.95 4.40 -21.35
CA PHE A 198 -5.43 5.74 -21.15
C PHE A 198 -4.25 5.72 -20.17
N PRO A 199 -3.14 6.42 -20.47
CA PRO A 199 -1.99 6.45 -19.57
C PRO A 199 -2.29 7.24 -18.30
N ILE A 200 -1.86 6.70 -17.17
CA ILE A 200 -2.07 7.27 -15.83
C ILE A 200 -0.77 7.82 -15.26
N SER A 201 0.33 7.08 -15.41
CA SER A 201 1.62 7.45 -14.88
C SER A 201 2.76 6.79 -15.63
N ARG A 202 3.96 7.35 -15.48
CA ARG A 202 5.19 6.87 -16.11
C ARG A 202 6.34 6.91 -15.12
N VAL A 203 7.07 5.82 -15.04
CA VAL A 203 8.36 5.73 -14.36
C VAL A 203 9.43 5.60 -15.43
N ASP A 204 10.41 6.48 -15.40
CA ASP A 204 11.51 6.49 -16.36
C ASP A 204 12.74 5.82 -15.71
N PHE A 205 13.47 5.02 -16.48
CA PHE A 205 14.61 4.25 -15.99
C PHE A 205 15.85 4.50 -16.84
N THR A 206 17.00 4.62 -16.19
CA THR A 206 18.30 4.57 -16.85
C THR A 206 19.02 3.30 -16.44
N VAL A 207 19.20 2.38 -17.38
CA VAL A 207 19.79 1.06 -17.14
C VAL A 207 21.25 1.05 -17.60
N LYS A 208 22.13 0.56 -16.73
CA LYS A 208 23.52 0.28 -17.06
C LYS A 208 23.88 -1.16 -16.71
N VAL A 209 24.14 -1.96 -17.73
CA VAL A 209 24.67 -3.31 -17.55
C VAL A 209 26.18 -3.25 -17.39
N VAL A 210 26.69 -3.82 -16.31
CA VAL A 210 28.13 -3.86 -16.02
C VAL A 210 28.65 -5.26 -16.25
N SER A 211 29.70 -5.40 -17.07
CA SER A 211 30.38 -6.69 -17.16
C SER A 211 31.03 -7.00 -15.80
N PRO A 212 30.97 -8.26 -15.32
CA PRO A 212 31.77 -8.66 -14.17
C PRO A 212 33.23 -8.33 -14.46
N ARG A 213 33.96 -7.81 -13.46
CA ARG A 213 35.40 -7.61 -13.59
C ARG A 213 36.00 -8.93 -14.06
N LYS A 214 36.66 -8.94 -15.22
CA LYS A 214 37.51 -10.09 -15.60
C LYS A 214 38.42 -10.36 -14.39
N PRO A 215 38.52 -11.60 -13.90
CA PRO A 215 39.69 -11.96 -13.12
C PRO A 215 40.89 -11.55 -13.97
N GLU A 216 41.82 -10.76 -13.44
CA GLU A 216 43.08 -10.48 -14.13
C GLU A 216 43.64 -11.83 -14.59
N SER A 217 43.65 -12.04 -15.90
CA SER A 217 44.26 -13.22 -16.50
C SER A 217 45.72 -13.19 -16.08
N LEU A 218 46.17 -14.29 -15.47
CA LEU A 218 47.55 -14.58 -15.10
C LEU A 218 48.44 -14.77 -16.35
N ASP A 219 48.44 -13.82 -17.27
CA ASP A 219 49.34 -13.79 -18.43
C ASP A 219 50.19 -12.53 -18.33
N SER A 220 51.08 -12.50 -17.33
CA SER A 220 52.31 -11.68 -17.25
C SER A 220 52.87 -11.71 -15.82
N VAL A 221 53.51 -12.80 -15.41
CA VAL A 221 54.29 -12.85 -14.16
C VAL A 221 55.77 -13.08 -14.52
N PRO A 222 56.67 -12.10 -14.26
CA PRO A 222 58.11 -12.35 -14.15
C PRO A 222 58.40 -13.26 -12.94
N PRO A 223 59.51 -14.01 -12.89
CA PRO A 223 59.72 -15.09 -11.93
C PRO A 223 59.67 -14.63 -10.47
N PRO A 224 59.28 -15.51 -9.53
CA PRO A 224 58.74 -15.09 -8.25
C PRO A 224 59.83 -14.66 -7.27
N ALA A 225 59.71 -13.43 -6.75
CA ALA A 225 60.27 -13.11 -5.46
C ALA A 225 59.42 -13.80 -4.38
N ARG A 226 60.00 -14.84 -3.76
CA ARG A 226 59.51 -15.47 -2.54
C ARG A 226 59.30 -14.39 -1.49
N ASN A 227 58.05 -14.19 -1.05
CA ASN A 227 57.62 -13.76 0.30
C ASN A 227 56.24 -13.11 0.24
N LYS A 228 55.16 -13.91 0.19
CA LYS A 228 53.79 -13.45 0.50
C LYS A 228 52.78 -14.61 0.67
N LYS A 229 53.21 -15.73 1.27
CA LYS A 229 52.29 -16.87 1.53
C LYS A 229 51.41 -16.70 2.78
N ASP A 230 51.65 -15.70 3.63
CA ASP A 230 50.93 -15.59 4.91
C ASP A 230 49.67 -14.72 4.86
N LYS A 231 49.60 -13.67 4.02
CA LYS A 231 48.44 -12.75 4.03
C LYS A 231 47.14 -13.31 3.43
N PHE A 232 47.19 -14.37 2.63
CA PHE A 232 46.00 -14.91 1.96
C PHE A 232 45.28 -15.97 2.82
N ARG A 233 46.00 -16.73 3.66
CA ARG A 233 45.39 -17.68 4.61
C ARG A 233 44.72 -16.96 5.79
N ASP A 234 45.27 -15.82 6.22
CA ASP A 234 44.68 -15.04 7.32
C ASP A 234 43.32 -14.45 6.96
N ASN A 235 43.12 -13.98 5.73
CA ASN A 235 41.83 -13.42 5.31
C ASN A 235 40.73 -14.48 5.15
N GLN A 236 41.06 -15.69 4.69
CA GLN A 236 40.08 -16.79 4.64
C GLN A 236 39.74 -17.30 6.04
N MET A 237 40.72 -17.44 6.93
CA MET A 237 40.48 -17.81 8.32
C MET A 237 39.65 -16.75 9.06
N ALA A 238 39.92 -15.46 8.82
CA ALA A 238 39.13 -14.36 9.39
C ALA A 238 37.68 -14.38 8.89
N GLN A 239 37.45 -14.61 7.59
CA GLN A 239 36.10 -14.65 7.01
C GLN A 239 35.29 -15.84 7.55
N VAL A 240 35.91 -17.01 7.66
CA VAL A 240 35.26 -18.20 8.26
C VAL A 240 34.98 -17.98 9.75
N THR A 241 35.91 -17.36 10.48
CA THR A 241 35.73 -17.06 11.91
C THR A 241 34.55 -16.09 12.14
N VAL A 242 34.38 -15.08 11.29
CA VAL A 242 33.27 -14.11 11.38
C VAL A 242 31.92 -14.78 11.08
N ILE A 243 31.85 -15.66 10.08
CA ILE A 243 30.64 -16.41 9.75
C ILE A 243 30.27 -17.36 10.91
N CYS A 244 31.25 -18.09 11.46
CA CYS A 244 31.00 -18.97 12.60
C CYS A 244 30.56 -18.18 13.84
N ALA A 245 31.20 -17.05 14.15
CA ALA A 245 30.83 -16.20 15.28
C ALA A 245 29.42 -15.63 15.14
N THR A 246 29.01 -15.18 13.95
CA THR A 246 27.66 -14.65 13.72
C THR A 246 26.58 -15.72 13.88
N VAL A 247 26.81 -16.94 13.39
CA VAL A 247 25.88 -18.07 13.58
C VAL A 247 25.74 -18.44 15.06
N ILE A 248 26.86 -18.48 15.80
CA ILE A 248 26.83 -18.79 17.24
C ILE A 248 26.08 -17.70 18.02
N ILE A 249 26.31 -16.42 17.72
CA ILE A 249 25.60 -15.31 18.37
C ILE A 249 24.10 -15.39 18.08
N LEU A 250 23.69 -15.66 16.84
CA LEU A 250 22.27 -15.81 16.47
C LEU A 250 21.62 -17.01 17.18
N ALA A 251 22.34 -18.11 17.35
CA ALA A 251 21.83 -19.27 18.08
C ALA A 251 21.66 -18.96 19.58
N ILE A 252 22.63 -18.27 20.18
CA ILE A 252 22.56 -17.86 21.59
C ILE A 252 21.43 -16.85 21.82
N THR A 253 21.27 -15.85 20.95
CA THR A 253 20.18 -14.87 21.08
C THR A 253 18.81 -15.53 20.91
N ALA A 254 18.64 -16.43 19.95
CA ALA A 254 17.41 -17.20 19.80
C ALA A 254 17.11 -18.08 21.03
N SER A 255 18.13 -18.72 21.60
CA SER A 255 18.00 -19.51 22.82
C SER A 255 17.60 -18.65 24.02
N ILE A 256 18.24 -17.50 24.22
CA ILE A 256 17.93 -16.58 25.33
C ILE A 256 16.50 -16.05 25.16
N MET A 257 16.11 -15.64 23.95
CA MET A 257 14.75 -15.18 23.69
C MET A 257 13.71 -16.28 23.95
N THR A 258 14.02 -17.52 23.60
CA THR A 258 13.15 -18.67 23.88
C THR A 258 13.02 -18.91 25.38
N CYS A 259 14.12 -18.86 26.14
CA CYS A 259 14.08 -18.97 27.60
C CYS A 259 13.28 -17.84 28.26
N ILE A 260 13.42 -16.59 27.78
CA ILE A 260 12.65 -15.45 28.26
C ILE A 260 11.16 -15.65 27.96
N CYS A 261 10.81 -16.08 26.75
CA CYS A 261 9.42 -16.36 26.39
C CYS A 261 8.82 -17.50 27.24
N LEU A 262 9.58 -18.55 27.53
CA LEU A 262 9.15 -19.63 28.42
C LEU A 262 8.98 -19.15 29.86
N TYR A 263 9.91 -18.32 30.36
CA TYR A 263 9.83 -17.74 31.70
C TYR A 263 8.61 -16.82 31.86
N ILE A 264 8.33 -15.95 30.88
CA ILE A 264 7.12 -15.11 30.87
C ILE A 264 5.85 -15.97 30.83
N ARG A 265 5.87 -17.06 30.05
CA ARG A 265 4.73 -17.98 29.96
C ARG A 265 4.49 -18.72 31.28
N GLU A 266 5.55 -19.12 31.97
CA GLU A 266 5.44 -19.72 33.30
C GLU A 266 5.06 -18.70 34.37
N SER A 267 5.53 -17.45 34.30
CA SER A 267 5.13 -16.40 35.24
C SER A 267 3.65 -16.06 35.10
N HIS A 268 3.13 -15.96 33.87
CA HIS A 268 1.69 -15.79 33.63
C HIS A 268 0.89 -16.97 34.16
N ARG A 269 1.35 -18.21 33.95
CA ARG A 269 0.69 -19.41 34.47
C ARG A 269 0.71 -19.45 36.00
N ALA A 270 1.80 -19.01 36.62
CA ALA A 270 1.92 -18.92 38.07
C ALA A 270 1.03 -17.80 38.64
N GLU A 271 0.90 -16.66 37.96
CA GLU A 271 -0.04 -15.60 38.32
C GLU A 271 -1.50 -16.06 38.20
N GLU A 272 -1.86 -16.79 37.15
CA GLU A 272 -3.20 -17.39 37.00
C GLU A 272 -3.51 -18.38 38.13
N VAL A 273 -2.54 -19.24 38.51
CA VAL A 273 -2.68 -20.16 39.64
C VAL A 273 -2.74 -19.42 40.99
N ARG A 274 -2.02 -18.30 41.15
CA ARG A 274 -2.07 -17.46 42.36
C ARG A 274 -3.37 -16.66 42.44
N ALA A 275 -3.91 -16.21 41.31
CA ALA A 275 -5.20 -15.55 41.21
C ALA A 275 -6.36 -16.53 41.51
N GLN A 276 -6.23 -17.81 41.13
CA GLN A 276 -7.17 -18.86 41.52
C GLN A 276 -7.04 -19.33 42.98
N LYS A 277 -5.89 -19.14 43.64
CA LYS A 277 -5.72 -19.39 45.09
C LYS A 277 -6.17 -18.22 45.97
N LYS A 278 -6.32 -17.01 45.42
CA LYS A 278 -6.76 -15.81 46.16
C LYS A 278 -8.29 -15.66 46.41
N PRO A 279 -9.24 -16.42 45.82
CA PRO A 279 -10.65 -16.24 46.16
C PRO A 279 -11.06 -16.93 47.48
N THR A 280 -10.22 -17.76 48.11
CA THR A 280 -10.68 -18.60 49.24
C THR A 280 -10.47 -18.00 50.64
N VAL A 281 -9.89 -16.80 50.78
CA VAL A 281 -9.63 -16.19 52.12
C VAL A 281 -10.54 -15.00 52.42
N LEU A 282 -11.26 -14.46 51.43
CA LEU A 282 -12.14 -13.30 51.63
C LEU A 282 -13.64 -13.66 51.73
N GLU A 283 -13.99 -14.94 51.74
CA GLU A 283 -15.39 -15.41 51.80
C GLU A 283 -15.79 -15.95 53.19
N GLU A 284 -14.86 -16.05 54.15
CA GLU A 284 -15.16 -16.50 55.53
C GLU A 284 -15.45 -15.37 56.53
N VAL A 285 -15.36 -14.09 56.16
CA VAL A 285 -15.53 -12.96 57.11
C VAL A 285 -16.85 -12.19 56.94
N LYS A 286 -17.80 -12.68 56.14
CA LYS A 286 -19.03 -11.92 55.83
C LYS A 286 -20.37 -12.66 55.97
N ILE A 287 -20.45 -13.67 56.83
CA ILE A 287 -21.76 -14.22 57.23
C ILE A 287 -21.81 -14.44 58.74
N SER A 288 -22.10 -13.36 59.47
CA SER A 288 -22.82 -13.42 60.75
C SER A 288 -23.08 -11.98 61.21
N ILE A 289 -24.26 -11.45 60.90
CA ILE A 289 -25.06 -10.53 61.72
C ILE A 289 -26.43 -10.40 61.03
N ASP A 290 -27.45 -10.85 61.76
CA ASP A 290 -28.89 -10.57 61.72
C ASP A 290 -29.73 -10.85 60.46
N SER A 291 -30.57 -11.88 60.60
CA SER A 291 -31.97 -11.76 60.21
C SER A 291 -32.85 -12.62 61.14
N GLU A 292 -33.41 -11.95 62.15
CA GLU A 292 -34.58 -12.43 62.89
C GLU A 292 -35.85 -12.15 62.05
N LYS A 293 -36.73 -13.15 62.09
CA LYS A 293 -37.92 -13.44 61.28
C LYS A 293 -39.04 -12.38 61.37
N PRO A 294 -39.87 -12.24 60.33
CA PRO A 294 -41.31 -11.97 60.54
C PRO A 294 -42.16 -13.11 59.98
N GLU A 295 -43.04 -13.65 60.83
CA GLU A 295 -44.08 -14.62 60.51
C GLU A 295 -45.36 -13.91 60.05
N THR A 296 -45.86 -14.30 58.88
CA THR A 296 -47.21 -14.02 58.39
C THR A 296 -48.18 -15.09 58.91
N ARG A 297 -49.35 -14.68 59.42
CA ARG A 297 -50.48 -15.58 59.70
C ARG A 297 -51.76 -15.05 59.05
N GLU A 298 -52.51 -15.98 58.49
CA GLU A 298 -53.68 -15.85 57.60
C GLU A 298 -54.94 -15.25 58.24
N LYS A 299 -55.84 -14.80 57.36
CA LYS A 299 -57.24 -14.40 57.60
C LYS A 299 -58.10 -15.58 58.09
N ALA A 300 -59.02 -15.27 59.00
CA ALA A 300 -60.29 -16.00 59.13
C ALA A 300 -61.43 -14.98 59.27
N THR A 301 -62.43 -15.10 58.40
CA THR A 301 -63.74 -14.46 58.55
C THR A 301 -64.74 -15.58 58.84
N GLN A 302 -65.44 -15.50 59.97
CA GLN A 302 -66.72 -16.18 60.17
C GLN A 302 -67.56 -15.37 61.16
N THR A 303 -68.75 -14.97 60.70
CA THR A 303 -69.85 -14.31 61.43
C THR A 303 -70.54 -15.28 62.39
N ASP A 304 -70.96 -14.79 63.57
CA ASP A 304 -72.32 -14.97 64.11
C ASP A 304 -72.59 -14.07 65.33
N VAL A 305 -73.84 -13.56 65.37
CA VAL A 305 -74.57 -12.70 66.34
C VAL A 305 -74.24 -11.20 66.38
#